data_AF-A0A1B9LEJ0-F1
#
_entry.id   AF-A0A1B9LEJ0-F1
#
_cell.length_a   1.000
_cell.length_b   1.000
_cell.length_c   1.000
_cell.angle_alpha   90.00
_cell.angle_beta   90.00
_cell.angle_gamma   90.00
#
_symmetry.space_group_name_H-M   'P 1'
#
loop_
_entity.id
_entity.type
_entity.pdbx_description
1 polymer ?
#
loop_
_entity_poly.entity_id
_entity_poly.type
_entity_poly.pdbx_seq_one_letter_code
_entity_poly.pdbx_strand_id
1 'polypeptide(L)'
;MLVSNESQDTNTILDKFKWCLVLVLIVFVVWGNFYFAGPNDIYQPNTIVRIIAVIVTSLLTLLIAITTNKGKSFLFFLQESRKELRKVVWPTRKKTAQTTLLIAAITVIVGLALWGMDSLFRSIIFYLTSIGR
;
A
#
# COMPACT_ATOMS: atom_id res chain seq x y z
N MET A 1 0.69 50.13 -2.65
CA MET A 1 0.57 48.67 -2.49
C MET A 1 0.75 48.02 -3.85
N LEU A 2 2.00 47.74 -4.24
CA LEU A 2 2.29 46.84 -5.34
C LEU A 2 2.74 45.54 -4.68
N VAL A 3 1.82 44.58 -4.59
CA VAL A 3 2.14 43.22 -4.18
C VAL A 3 3.08 42.67 -5.25
N SER A 4 4.37 42.62 -4.92
CA SER A 4 5.40 41.99 -5.72
C SER A 4 5.14 40.48 -5.77
N ASN A 5 4.39 40.05 -6.77
CA ASN A 5 4.07 38.64 -7.01
C ASN A 5 4.92 38.07 -8.15
N GLU A 6 6.22 38.40 -8.19
CA GLU A 6 7.08 38.11 -9.35
C GLU A 6 8.19 37.08 -9.04
N SER A 7 8.28 36.56 -7.81
CA SER A 7 9.31 35.59 -7.40
C SER A 7 8.81 34.20 -7.04
N GLN A 8 7.49 33.93 -7.11
CA GLN A 8 6.91 32.61 -6.78
C GLN A 8 6.67 31.67 -7.97
N ASP A 9 6.79 32.14 -9.21
CA ASP A 9 6.32 31.36 -10.37
C ASP A 9 7.36 30.40 -10.96
N THR A 10 8.65 30.72 -10.92
CA THR A 10 9.69 29.89 -11.56
C THR A 10 9.82 28.52 -10.91
N ASN A 11 9.82 28.44 -9.58
CA ASN A 11 9.94 27.18 -8.86
C ASN A 11 8.66 26.32 -8.97
N THR A 12 7.49 26.95 -9.00
CA THR A 12 6.20 26.24 -9.09
C THR A 12 5.96 25.63 -10.47
N ILE A 13 6.34 26.34 -11.55
CA ILE A 13 6.22 25.84 -12.92
C ILE A 13 7.22 24.69 -13.15
N LEU A 14 8.46 24.83 -12.67
CA LEU A 14 9.47 23.77 -12.76
C LEU A 14 9.08 22.52 -11.95
N ASP A 15 8.50 22.68 -10.77
CA ASP A 15 7.99 21.54 -9.98
C ASP A 15 6.81 20.84 -10.66
N LYS A 16 5.89 21.60 -11.28
CA LYS A 16 4.80 21.03 -12.09
C LYS A 16 5.34 20.26 -13.30
N PHE A 17 6.36 20.78 -13.97
CA PHE A 17 7.00 20.11 -15.09
C PHE A 17 7.69 18.81 -14.68
N LYS A 18 8.43 18.82 -13.56
CA LYS A 18 9.04 17.61 -12.98
C LYS A 18 7.98 16.56 -12.62
N TRP A 19 6.84 16.98 -12.08
CA TRP A 19 5.72 16.07 -11.79
C TRP A 19 5.10 15.47 -13.05
N CYS A 20 4.96 16.27 -14.12
CA CYS A 20 4.52 15.76 -15.41
C CYS A 20 5.48 14.69 -15.95
N LEU A 21 6.79 14.95 -15.88
CA LEU A 21 7.83 14.01 -16.29
C LEU A 21 7.80 12.70 -15.49
N VAL A 22 7.57 12.78 -14.17
CA VAL A 22 7.39 11.60 -13.31
C VAL A 22 6.16 10.77 -13.74
N LEU A 23 5.04 11.43 -14.06
CA LEU A 23 3.81 10.76 -14.48
C LEU A 23 4.02 10.03 -15.82
N VAL A 24 4.68 10.68 -16.78
CA VAL A 24 5.06 10.07 -18.06
C VAL A 24 5.97 8.86 -17.86
N LEU A 25 6.97 8.96 -16.99
CA LEU A 25 7.85 7.83 -16.66
C LEU A 25 7.07 6.64 -16.07
N ILE A 26 6.14 6.88 -15.15
CA ILE A 26 5.31 5.83 -14.56
C ILE A 26 4.47 5.12 -15.63
N VAL A 27 3.83 5.89 -16.51
CA VAL A 27 3.05 5.34 -17.63
C VAL A 27 3.94 4.50 -18.55
N PHE A 28 5.17 4.97 -18.82
CA PHE A 28 6.14 4.24 -19.64
C PHE A 28 6.57 2.91 -18.99
N VAL A 29 6.75 2.87 -17.67
CA VAL A 29 7.06 1.62 -16.94
C VAL A 29 5.89 0.64 -17.02
N VAL A 30 4.65 1.10 -16.80
CA VAL A 30 3.46 0.24 -16.85
C VAL A 30 3.22 -0.27 -18.27
N TRP A 31 3.33 0.61 -19.26
CA TRP A 31 3.16 0.26 -20.67
C TRP A 31 4.25 -0.69 -21.17
N GLY A 32 5.50 -0.43 -20.81
CA GLY A 32 6.61 -1.35 -21.07
C GLY A 32 6.36 -2.71 -20.43
N ASN A 33 5.94 -2.77 -19.17
CA ASN A 33 5.63 -4.03 -18.51
C ASN A 33 4.46 -4.77 -19.19
N PHE A 34 3.42 -4.07 -19.65
CA PHE A 34 2.30 -4.68 -20.37
C PHE A 34 2.71 -5.18 -21.76
N TYR A 35 3.49 -4.41 -22.50
CA TYR A 35 3.96 -4.77 -23.85
C TYR A 35 4.89 -5.98 -23.84
N PHE A 36 5.75 -6.10 -22.82
CA PHE A 36 6.66 -7.24 -22.61
C PHE A 36 6.04 -8.37 -21.76
N ALA A 37 4.71 -8.36 -21.53
CA ALA A 37 4.00 -9.44 -20.82
C ALA A 37 3.29 -10.42 -21.77
N GLY A 38 3.05 -10.04 -23.03
CA GLY A 38 2.44 -10.93 -24.02
C GLY A 38 3.44 -11.98 -24.55
N PRO A 39 3.02 -13.22 -24.84
CA PRO A 39 3.81 -14.17 -25.61
C PRO A 39 3.81 -13.73 -27.08
N ASN A 40 4.71 -12.82 -27.45
CA ASN A 40 4.92 -12.40 -28.83
C ASN A 40 6.28 -12.89 -29.33
N ASP A 41 6.28 -13.67 -30.42
CA ASP A 41 7.45 -14.40 -30.95
C ASP A 41 8.63 -13.52 -31.39
N ILE A 42 8.50 -12.20 -31.40
CA ILE A 42 9.49 -11.29 -32.00
C ILE A 42 10.57 -10.90 -30.99
N TYR A 43 10.29 -10.92 -29.68
CA TYR A 43 11.27 -10.58 -28.63
C TYR A 43 10.93 -11.34 -27.34
N GLN A 44 11.56 -12.49 -27.11
CA GLN A 44 11.61 -13.13 -25.78
C GLN A 44 12.87 -12.67 -25.04
N PRO A 45 12.88 -11.52 -24.35
CA PRO A 45 13.93 -11.24 -23.38
C PRO A 45 13.76 -12.20 -22.19
N ASN A 46 14.87 -12.77 -21.70
CA ASN A 46 14.90 -13.47 -20.41
C ASN A 46 14.15 -12.65 -19.35
N THR A 47 13.34 -13.32 -18.52
CA THR A 47 12.55 -12.72 -17.43
C THR A 47 13.37 -11.75 -16.56
N ILE A 48 14.67 -12.03 -16.41
CA ILE A 48 15.64 -11.22 -15.68
C ILE A 48 15.79 -9.81 -16.28
N VAL A 49 15.87 -9.66 -17.61
CA VAL A 49 16.07 -8.36 -18.27
C VAL A 49 14.87 -7.44 -18.06
N ARG A 50 13.65 -8.00 -18.10
CA ARG A 50 12.41 -7.24 -17.82
C ARG A 50 12.40 -6.73 -16.38
N ILE A 51 12.74 -7.59 -15.43
CA ILE A 51 12.82 -7.21 -14.01
C ILE A 51 13.86 -6.10 -13.80
N ILE A 52 15.05 -6.22 -14.40
CA ILE A 52 16.10 -5.20 -14.30
C ILE A 52 15.63 -3.87 -14.91
N ALA A 53 15.03 -3.87 -16.10
CA ALA A 53 14.56 -2.66 -16.76
C ALA A 53 13.49 -1.91 -15.93
N VAL A 54 12.53 -2.64 -15.35
CA VAL A 54 11.50 -2.09 -14.45
C VAL A 54 12.12 -1.55 -13.18
N ILE A 55 13.06 -2.26 -12.58
CA ILE A 55 13.76 -1.79 -11.36
C ILE A 55 14.52 -0.50 -11.63
N VAL A 56 15.29 -0.44 -12.72
CA VAL A 56 16.12 0.73 -13.06
C VAL A 56 15.26 1.96 -13.32
N THR A 57 14.23 1.84 -14.15
CA THR A 57 13.29 2.94 -14.44
C THR A 57 12.48 3.36 -13.21
N SER A 58 12.07 2.43 -12.36
CA SER A 58 11.42 2.73 -11.08
C SER A 58 12.35 3.51 -10.15
N LEU A 59 13.61 3.10 -10.02
CA LEU A 59 14.61 3.82 -9.23
C LEU A 59 14.83 5.24 -9.74
N LEU A 60 15.01 5.41 -11.06
CA LEU A 60 15.18 6.71 -11.71
C LEU A 60 13.99 7.64 -11.43
N THR A 61 12.78 7.12 -11.58
CA THR A 61 11.54 7.86 -11.29
C THR A 61 11.49 8.30 -9.83
N LEU A 62 11.87 7.42 -8.90
CA LEU A 62 11.90 7.69 -7.47
C LEU A 62 12.92 8.78 -7.11
N LEU A 63 14.12 8.72 -7.70
CA LEU A 63 15.17 9.73 -7.51
C LEU A 63 14.71 11.11 -7.98
N ILE A 64 14.07 11.19 -9.15
CA ILE A 64 13.51 12.44 -9.69
C ILE A 64 12.38 12.96 -8.77
N ALA A 65 11.51 12.09 -8.29
CA ALA A 65 10.43 12.46 -7.38
C ALA A 65 10.94 13.03 -6.05
N ILE A 66 11.99 12.44 -5.46
CA ILE A 66 12.57 12.90 -4.19
C ILE A 66 13.26 14.27 -4.32
N THR A 67 13.87 14.57 -5.48
CA THR A 67 14.53 15.87 -5.71
C THR A 67 13.56 17.03 -5.92
N THR A 68 12.27 16.75 -6.12
CA THR A 68 11.20 17.77 -6.27
C THR A 68 10.83 18.38 -4.92
N ASN A 69 10.34 19.62 -4.89
CA ASN A 69 10.01 20.35 -3.65
C ASN A 69 9.03 19.57 -2.76
N LYS A 70 8.00 18.95 -3.35
CA LYS A 70 7.08 18.04 -2.63
C LYS A 70 7.79 16.81 -2.02
N GLY A 71 8.81 16.29 -2.68
CA GLY A 71 9.63 15.17 -2.19
C GLY A 71 10.44 15.57 -0.94
N LYS A 72 11.05 16.75 -0.96
CA LYS A 72 11.78 17.29 0.21
C LYS A 72 10.85 17.57 1.39
N SER A 73 9.67 18.16 1.15
CA SER A 73 8.66 18.35 2.19
C SER A 73 8.22 17.01 2.79
N PHE A 74 7.99 15.98 1.97
CA PHE A 74 7.63 14.65 2.46
C PHE A 74 8.73 14.03 3.34
N LEU A 75 10.01 14.17 2.97
CA LEU A 75 11.13 13.72 3.81
C LEU A 75 11.18 14.46 5.15
N PHE A 76 10.89 15.76 5.15
CA PHE A 76 10.80 16.55 6.37
C PHE A 76 9.63 16.08 7.26
N PHE A 77 8.45 15.84 6.68
CA PHE A 77 7.30 15.26 7.39
C PHE A 77 7.63 13.88 8.00
N LEU A 78 8.39 13.02 7.29
CA LEU A 78 8.83 11.74 7.83
C LEU A 78 9.74 11.92 9.06
N GLN A 79 10.64 12.90 9.01
CA GLN A 79 11.52 13.21 10.15
C GLN A 79 10.74 13.74 11.36
N GLU A 80 9.72 14.59 11.13
CA GLU A 80 8.83 15.08 12.18
C GLU A 80 7.95 13.96 12.74
N SER A 81 7.38 13.11 11.89
CA SER A 81 6.61 11.94 12.30
C SER A 81 7.45 11.00 13.18
N ARG A 82 8.73 10.78 12.86
CA ARG A 82 9.66 10.02 13.73
C ARG A 82 9.93 10.69 15.08
N LYS A 83 9.85 12.02 15.18
CA LYS A 83 9.96 12.74 16.47
C LYS A 83 8.67 12.58 17.29
N GLU A 84 7.50 12.61 16.65
CA GLU A 84 6.20 12.38 17.30
C GLU A 84 5.98 10.93 17.72
N LEU A 85 6.40 9.96 16.91
CA LEU A 85 6.35 8.54 17.26
C LEU A 85 7.16 8.20 18.52
N ARG A 86 8.20 8.99 18.83
CA ARG A 86 8.96 8.85 20.09
C ARG A 86 8.19 9.36 21.31
N LYS A 87 7.17 10.20 21.13
CA LYS A 87 6.26 10.62 22.19
C LYS A 87 5.13 9.62 22.43
N VAL A 88 4.96 8.64 21.53
CA VAL A 88 4.02 7.54 21.75
C VAL A 88 4.62 6.63 22.81
N VAL A 89 4.27 6.90 24.05
CA VAL A 89 4.57 6.01 25.17
C VAL A 89 3.67 4.79 25.01
N TRP A 90 4.18 3.77 24.33
CA TRP A 90 3.44 2.53 24.17
C TRP A 90 3.16 1.95 25.56
N PRO A 91 1.89 1.62 25.84
CA PRO A 91 1.49 1.05 27.12
C PRO A 91 2.29 -0.22 27.39
N THR A 92 2.60 -0.46 28.66
CA THR A 92 3.45 -1.57 29.09
C THR A 92 2.86 -2.92 28.68
N ARG A 93 3.72 -3.86 28.22
CA ARG A 93 3.32 -5.16 27.65
C ARG A 93 2.34 -5.95 28.52
N LYS A 94 2.41 -5.78 29.84
CA LYS A 94 1.52 -6.46 30.80
C LYS A 94 0.05 -6.04 30.63
N LYS A 95 -0.23 -4.76 30.41
CA LYS A 95 -1.61 -4.26 30.21
C LYS A 95 -2.16 -4.64 28.83
N THR A 96 -1.31 -4.59 27.80
CA THR A 96 -1.66 -4.98 26.43
C THR A 96 -1.97 -6.49 26.35
N ALA A 97 -1.13 -7.33 26.97
CA ALA A 97 -1.36 -8.78 26.98
C ALA A 97 -2.65 -9.17 27.70
N GLN A 98 -2.99 -8.51 28.80
CA GLN A 98 -4.22 -8.79 29.55
C GLN A 98 -5.47 -8.51 28.71
N THR A 99 -5.49 -7.40 27.98
CA THR A 99 -6.64 -7.04 27.12
C THR A 99 -6.71 -7.92 25.88
N THR A 100 -5.57 -8.27 25.25
CA THR A 100 -5.58 -9.20 24.10
C THR A 100 -5.98 -10.62 24.50
N LEU A 101 -5.57 -11.08 25.69
CA LEU A 101 -5.90 -12.42 26.18
C LEU A 101 -7.38 -12.49 26.60
N LEU A 102 -7.92 -11.41 27.17
CA LEU A 102 -9.36 -11.28 27.43
C LEU A 102 -10.16 -11.36 26.12
N ILE A 103 -9.79 -10.56 25.11
CA ILE A 103 -10.46 -10.58 23.80
C ILE A 103 -10.33 -11.97 23.15
N ALA A 104 -9.14 -12.59 23.21
CA ALA A 104 -8.93 -13.94 22.69
C ALA A 104 -9.86 -14.97 23.35
N ALA A 105 -10.02 -14.91 24.67
CA ALA A 105 -10.93 -15.78 25.40
C ALA A 105 -12.40 -15.57 24.96
N ILE A 106 -12.83 -14.31 24.83
CA ILE A 106 -14.19 -13.98 24.37
C ILE A 106 -14.41 -14.50 22.94
N THR A 107 -13.47 -14.28 22.02
CA THR A 107 -13.57 -14.74 20.64
C THR A 107 -13.63 -16.26 20.54
N VAL A 108 -12.89 -17.00 21.39
CA VAL A 108 -12.97 -18.47 21.45
C VAL A 108 -14.36 -18.92 21.90
N ILE A 109 -14.94 -18.29 22.93
CA ILE A 109 -16.28 -18.61 23.42
C ILE A 109 -17.33 -18.37 22.33
N VAL A 110 -17.28 -17.20 21.68
CA VAL A 110 -18.21 -16.85 20.60
C VAL A 110 -18.03 -17.79 19.40
N GLY A 111 -16.80 -18.10 19.01
CA GLY A 111 -16.50 -19.03 17.93
C GLY A 111 -17.03 -20.44 18.19
N LEU A 112 -16.88 -20.94 19.43
CA LEU A 112 -17.45 -22.22 19.83
C LEU A 112 -18.98 -22.20 19.86
N ALA A 113 -19.60 -21.12 20.33
CA ALA A 113 -21.05 -20.97 20.35
C ALA A 113 -21.64 -20.96 18.94
N LEU A 114 -21.03 -20.20 18.02
CA LEU A 114 -21.41 -20.19 16.60
C LEU A 114 -21.22 -21.58 15.99
N TRP A 115 -20.04 -22.19 16.15
CA TRP A 115 -19.77 -23.52 15.62
C TRP A 115 -20.78 -24.58 16.09
N GLY A 116 -21.15 -24.55 17.36
CA GLY A 116 -22.19 -25.43 17.92
C GLY A 116 -23.54 -25.20 17.25
N MET A 117 -23.95 -23.93 17.13
CA MET A 117 -25.20 -23.56 16.48
C MET A 117 -25.24 -23.96 14.99
N ASP A 118 -24.16 -23.69 14.25
CA ASP A 118 -23.99 -24.10 12.85
C ASP A 118 -24.08 -25.62 12.69
N SER A 119 -23.50 -26.38 13.63
CA SER A 119 -23.57 -27.85 13.63
C SER A 119 -25.02 -28.34 13.81
N LEU A 120 -25.78 -27.71 14.72
CA LEU A 120 -27.19 -28.02 14.93
C LEU A 120 -28.04 -27.72 13.68
N PHE A 121 -27.87 -26.54 13.07
CA PHE A 121 -28.57 -26.19 11.83
C PHE A 121 -28.25 -27.16 10.70
N ARG A 122 -26.97 -27.53 10.51
CA ARG A 122 -26.58 -28.55 9.51
C ARG A 122 -27.26 -29.89 9.76
N SER A 123 -27.31 -30.34 11.02
CA SER A 123 -27.94 -31.61 11.39
C SER A 123 -29.45 -31.61 11.08
N ILE A 124 -30.15 -30.52 11.40
CA ILE A 124 -31.59 -30.36 11.12
C ILE A 124 -31.87 -30.35 9.63
N ILE A 125 -31.09 -29.60 8.85
CA ILE A 125 -31.23 -29.54 7.39
C ILE A 125 -30.96 -30.92 6.76
N PHE A 126 -29.94 -31.63 7.25
CA PHE A 126 -29.65 -32.99 6.79
C PHE A 126 -30.80 -33.95 7.08
N TYR A 127 -31.38 -33.90 8.29
CA TYR A 127 -32.53 -34.72 8.65
C TYR A 127 -33.76 -34.43 7.77
N LEU A 128 -34.07 -33.15 7.54
CA LEU A 128 -35.17 -32.74 6.66
C LEU A 128 -34.94 -33.16 5.21
N THR A 129 -33.71 -33.04 4.71
CA THR A 129 -33.38 -33.45 3.34
C THR A 129 -33.39 -34.98 3.20
N SER A 130 -32.97 -35.70 4.23
CA SER A 130 -32.99 -37.17 4.27
C SER A 130 -34.41 -37.74 4.29
N ILE A 131 -35.40 -36.99 4.76
CA ILE A 131 -36.81 -37.43 4.78
C ILE A 131 -37.48 -37.29 3.41
N GLY A 132 -36.98 -36.39 2.55
CA GLY A 132 -37.52 -36.09 1.23
C GLY A 132 -36.94 -36.94 0.09
N ARG A 133 -36.07 -37.90 0.42
CA ARG A 133 -35.50 -38.91 -0.48
C ARG A 133 -36.03 -40.29 -0.11
#